data_AF-A0A392NJH4-F1
#
_entry.id   AF-A0A392NJH4-F1
#
_cell.length_a   1.000
_cell.length_b   1.000
_cell.length_c   1.000
_cell.angle_alpha   90.00
_cell.angle_beta   90.00
_cell.angle_gamma   90.00
#
_symmetry.space_group_name_H-M   'P 1'
#
loop_
_entity.id
_entity.type
_entity.pdbx_description
1 polymer ?
#
loop_
_entity_poly.entity_id
_entity_poly.type
_entity_poly.pdbx_seq_one_letter_code
_entity_poly.pdbx_strand_id
1 'polypeptide(L)'
;MQLYSYERRQSKQTRQVYLDQLEPGPLGFIKRFLIWHSQKILFIALFYASLTPISAFGFLYLLGLIFCSILPKTSSIPSKSFLVYTGFLVTAEYLFQMWGEQAKMFPGQKYSYVSLFLGFRLYSPGFWGLESGLRGKVLVIVACTLQYNVFRWLERMPNIVLSKEQLEEPCPLFVSTEDAFDDVTICNEESNLS
;
A
#
# COMPACT_ATOMS: atom_id res chain seq x y z
N MET A 1 -34.07 17.99 20.42
CA MET A 1 -33.04 17.28 21.23
C MET A 1 -32.82 15.81 20.87
N GLN A 2 -33.71 15.12 20.12
CA GLN A 2 -33.53 13.69 19.80
C GLN A 2 -32.47 13.40 18.72
N LEU A 3 -32.27 14.30 17.75
CA LEU A 3 -31.25 14.18 16.70
C LEU A 3 -29.82 14.04 17.28
N TYR A 4 -29.51 14.84 18.31
CA TYR A 4 -28.21 14.80 18.99
C TYR A 4 -27.91 13.45 19.67
N SER A 5 -28.95 12.78 20.19
CA SER A 5 -28.81 11.47 20.82
C SER A 5 -28.60 10.34 19.79
N TYR A 6 -29.16 10.50 18.59
CA TYR A 6 -29.02 9.55 17.48
C TYR A 6 -27.60 9.62 16.89
N GLU A 7 -27.08 10.82 16.62
CA GLU A 7 -25.70 11.01 16.18
C GLU A 7 -24.67 10.47 17.19
N ARG A 8 -24.93 10.65 18.49
CA ARG A 8 -24.05 10.13 19.55
C ARG A 8 -24.07 8.60 19.64
N ARG A 9 -25.19 7.94 19.33
CA ARG A 9 -25.27 6.47 19.28
C ARG A 9 -24.63 5.93 18.00
N GLN A 10 -24.84 6.59 16.87
CA GLN A 10 -24.23 6.20 15.60
C GLN A 10 -22.69 6.38 15.64
N SER A 11 -22.19 7.46 16.25
CA SER A 11 -20.75 7.66 16.44
C SER A 11 -20.13 6.68 17.43
N LYS A 12 -20.82 6.34 18.53
CA LYS A 12 -20.39 5.29 19.47
C LYS A 12 -20.37 3.90 18.81
N GLN A 13 -21.38 3.55 18.04
CA GLN A 13 -21.43 2.27 17.32
C GLN A 13 -20.33 2.17 16.25
N THR A 14 -20.08 3.26 15.53
CA THR A 14 -18.98 3.34 14.55
C THR A 14 -17.62 3.24 15.24
N ARG A 15 -17.45 3.88 16.41
CA ARG A 15 -16.24 3.82 17.24
C ARG A 15 -16.00 2.44 17.85
N GLN A 16 -17.06 1.69 18.16
CA GLN A 16 -16.97 0.37 18.79
C GLN A 16 -16.62 -0.72 17.77
N VAL A 17 -17.22 -0.68 16.58
CA VAL A 17 -16.80 -1.50 15.41
C VAL A 17 -15.35 -1.19 15.01
N TYR A 18 -14.88 0.04 15.23
CA TYR A 18 -13.50 0.47 14.94
C TYR A 18 -12.48 0.03 16.02
N LEU A 19 -12.87 0.04 17.30
CA LEU A 19 -12.06 -0.52 18.40
C LEU A 19 -11.89 -2.03 18.26
N ASP A 20 -12.93 -2.74 17.81
CA ASP A 20 -12.83 -4.16 17.40
C ASP A 20 -11.88 -4.34 16.20
N GLN A 21 -11.81 -3.37 15.28
CA GLN A 21 -10.87 -3.40 14.16
C GLN A 21 -9.41 -3.10 14.55
N LEU A 22 -9.22 -2.51 15.75
CA LEU A 22 -7.96 -2.21 16.42
C LEU A 22 -7.66 -3.23 17.53
N GLU A 23 -8.28 -4.42 17.49
CA GLU A 23 -8.04 -5.49 18.45
C GLU A 23 -6.54 -5.80 18.60
N PRO A 24 -6.03 -5.92 19.84
CA PRO A 24 -4.70 -6.43 20.10
C PRO A 24 -4.64 -7.90 19.68
N GLY A 25 -4.23 -8.14 18.44
CA GLY A 25 -4.12 -9.47 17.86
C GLY A 25 -3.19 -9.49 16.63
N PRO A 26 -2.80 -10.68 16.14
CA PRO A 26 -1.88 -10.82 15.01
C PRO A 26 -2.38 -10.10 13.75
N LEU A 27 -3.70 -10.02 13.55
CA LEU A 27 -4.32 -9.29 12.44
C LEU A 27 -4.10 -7.77 12.53
N GLY A 28 -4.17 -7.19 13.74
CA GLY A 28 -3.87 -5.77 13.97
C GLY A 28 -2.39 -5.44 13.73
N PHE A 29 -1.48 -6.36 14.06
CA PHE A 29 -0.06 -6.22 13.77
C PHE A 29 0.23 -6.26 12.27
N ILE A 30 -0.31 -7.25 11.53
CA ILE A 30 -0.15 -7.37 10.08
C ILE A 30 -0.64 -6.10 9.38
N LYS A 31 -1.77 -5.58 9.82
CA LYS A 31 -2.36 -4.34 9.35
C LYS A 31 -1.43 -3.13 9.52
N ARG A 32 -0.90 -2.91 10.73
CA ARG A 32 0.07 -1.83 11.00
C ARG A 32 1.36 -2.00 10.20
N PHE A 33 1.85 -3.24 10.10
CA PHE A 33 3.01 -3.58 9.31
C PHE A 33 2.82 -3.24 7.83
N LEU A 34 1.68 -3.62 7.24
CA LEU A 34 1.34 -3.31 5.85
C LEU A 34 1.25 -1.81 5.60
N ILE A 35 0.61 -1.06 6.50
CA ILE A 35 0.54 0.41 6.41
C ILE A 35 1.95 1.01 6.38
N TRP A 36 2.80 0.62 7.33
CA TRP A 36 4.14 1.17 7.49
C TRP A 36 5.12 0.75 6.37
N HIS A 37 5.01 -0.49 5.89
CA HIS A 37 5.99 -1.10 4.99
C HIS A 37 5.50 -1.25 3.53
N SER A 38 4.25 -0.88 3.20
CA SER A 38 3.69 -1.03 1.85
C SER A 38 4.58 -0.43 0.75
N GLN A 39 5.10 0.78 0.95
CA GLN A 39 5.99 1.44 -0.02
C GLN A 39 7.32 0.68 -0.20
N LYS A 40 7.89 0.14 0.88
CA LYS A 40 9.14 -0.64 0.82
C LYS A 40 8.92 -1.96 0.08
N ILE A 41 7.79 -2.62 0.33
CA ILE A 41 7.41 -3.86 -0.36
C ILE A 41 7.27 -3.63 -1.86
N LEU A 42 6.63 -2.52 -2.27
CA LEU A 42 6.53 -2.16 -3.68
C LEU A 42 7.91 -1.89 -4.30
N PHE A 43 8.80 -1.18 -3.61
CA PHE A 43 10.15 -0.94 -4.11
C PHE A 43 10.97 -2.22 -4.28
N ILE A 44 10.86 -3.16 -3.34
CA ILE A 44 11.52 -4.47 -3.45
C ILE A 44 10.98 -5.26 -4.64
N ALA A 45 9.66 -5.27 -4.85
CA ALA A 45 9.04 -5.97 -5.97
C ALA A 45 9.47 -5.41 -7.34
N LEU A 46 9.51 -4.08 -7.46
CA LEU A 46 9.98 -3.39 -8.67
C LEU A 46 11.46 -3.64 -8.92
N PHE A 47 12.29 -3.59 -7.87
CA PHE A 47 13.70 -3.89 -7.98
C PHE A 47 13.93 -5.33 -8.44
N TYR A 48 13.21 -6.28 -7.84
CA TYR A 48 13.25 -7.69 -8.24
C TYR A 48 12.85 -7.88 -9.72
N ALA A 49 11.76 -7.25 -10.15
CA ALA A 49 11.30 -7.31 -11.53
C ALA A 49 12.28 -6.67 -12.52
N SER A 50 12.99 -5.61 -12.11
CA SER A 50 14.00 -4.94 -12.95
C SER A 50 15.25 -5.78 -13.21
N LEU A 51 15.59 -6.68 -12.27
CA LEU A 51 16.73 -7.58 -12.41
C LEU A 51 16.41 -8.83 -13.24
N THR A 52 15.12 -9.12 -13.46
CA THR A 52 14.67 -10.40 -14.02
C THR A 52 13.61 -10.17 -15.10
N PRO A 53 13.99 -9.93 -16.38
CA PRO A 53 15.34 -9.89 -16.95
C PRO A 53 15.99 -8.48 -16.94
N ILE A 54 17.32 -8.44 -16.95
CA ILE A 54 18.08 -7.19 -17.18
C ILE A 54 17.80 -6.70 -18.61
N SER A 55 17.14 -5.55 -18.75
CA SER A 55 16.76 -4.99 -20.05
C SER A 55 16.51 -3.48 -20.01
N ALA A 56 16.29 -2.85 -21.17
CA ALA A 56 15.92 -1.44 -21.26
C ALA A 56 14.59 -1.13 -20.52
N PHE A 57 13.60 -2.01 -20.61
CA PHE A 57 12.36 -1.87 -19.82
C PHE A 57 12.60 -2.11 -18.32
N GLY A 58 13.50 -3.03 -17.96
CA GLY A 58 13.96 -3.18 -16.58
C GLY A 58 14.61 -1.89 -16.04
N PHE A 59 15.40 -1.21 -16.88
CA PHE A 59 16.02 0.06 -16.52
C PHE A 59 14.97 1.18 -16.30
N LEU A 60 13.89 1.22 -17.07
CA LEU A 60 12.80 2.17 -16.83
C LEU A 60 12.12 1.94 -15.47
N TYR A 61 12.01 0.69 -14.98
CA TYR A 61 11.57 0.44 -13.61
C TYR A 61 12.53 1.05 -12.58
N LEU A 62 13.85 0.88 -12.75
CA LEU A 62 14.85 1.47 -11.86
C LEU A 62 14.81 3.00 -11.86
N LEU A 63 14.69 3.59 -13.04
CA LEU A 63 14.54 5.03 -13.20
C LEU A 63 13.28 5.51 -12.49
N GLY A 64 12.14 4.83 -12.72
CA GLY A 64 10.90 5.08 -11.99
C GLY A 64 11.06 4.97 -10.48
N LEU A 65 11.81 3.98 -9.98
CA LEU A 65 12.11 3.83 -8.55
C LEU A 65 12.87 5.01 -7.97
N ILE A 66 13.87 5.52 -8.68
CA ILE A 66 14.64 6.70 -8.26
C ILE A 66 13.71 7.91 -8.17
N PHE A 67 12.91 8.16 -9.21
CA PHE A 67 11.93 9.26 -9.20
C PHE A 67 10.89 9.12 -8.08
N CYS A 68 10.37 7.92 -7.85
CA CYS A 68 9.40 7.66 -6.79
C CYS A 68 9.99 7.73 -5.38
N SER A 69 11.31 7.59 -5.24
CA SER A 69 12.01 7.77 -3.96
C SER A 69 12.14 9.25 -3.56
N ILE A 70 12.11 10.16 -4.54
CA ILE A 70 12.16 11.61 -4.33
C ILE A 70 10.75 12.16 -3.99
N LEU A 71 9.69 11.46 -4.41
CA LEU A 71 8.31 11.88 -4.16
C LEU A 71 7.88 11.67 -2.69
N PRO A 72 7.00 12.54 -2.15
CA PRO A 72 6.47 12.40 -0.81
C PRO A 72 5.66 11.11 -0.65
N LYS A 73 5.87 10.43 0.49
CA LYS A 73 5.28 9.12 0.84
C LYS A 73 3.74 9.08 0.87
N THR A 74 3.10 10.25 0.85
CA THR A 74 1.65 10.43 0.95
C THR A 74 0.92 10.31 -0.37
N SER A 75 1.64 10.23 -1.50
CA SER A 75 1.00 10.14 -2.81
C SER A 75 0.71 8.69 -3.22
N SER A 76 -0.52 8.40 -3.66
CA SER A 76 -0.91 7.12 -4.26
C SER A 76 -0.47 6.98 -5.73
N ILE A 77 0.14 8.03 -6.28
CA ILE A 77 0.64 8.17 -7.65
C ILE A 77 1.59 7.03 -8.08
N PRO A 78 2.62 6.62 -7.31
CA PRO A 78 3.54 5.56 -7.73
C PRO A 78 2.83 4.22 -7.97
N SER A 79 1.90 3.82 -7.10
CA SER A 79 1.20 2.53 -7.25
C SER A 79 0.41 2.43 -8.56
N LYS A 80 -0.23 3.54 -8.98
CA LYS A 80 -1.04 3.59 -10.19
C LYS A 80 -0.17 3.64 -11.44
N SER A 81 0.89 4.45 -11.44
CA SER A 81 1.79 4.58 -12.59
C SER A 81 2.52 3.28 -12.88
N PHE A 82 3.06 2.62 -11.86
CA PHE A 82 3.74 1.33 -12.03
C PHE A 82 2.78 0.22 -12.47
N LEU A 83 1.53 0.22 -11.99
CA LEU A 83 0.53 -0.74 -12.44
C LEU A 83 0.22 -0.57 -13.94
N VAL A 84 0.00 0.66 -14.41
CA VAL A 84 -0.23 0.96 -15.83
C VAL A 84 0.97 0.54 -16.67
N TYR A 85 2.17 0.91 -16.24
CA TYR A 85 3.41 0.55 -16.93
C TYR A 85 3.61 -0.97 -17.02
N THR A 86 3.37 -1.69 -15.92
CA THR A 86 3.47 -3.16 -15.89
C THR A 86 2.44 -3.79 -16.82
N GLY A 87 1.21 -3.28 -16.84
CA GLY A 87 0.17 -3.74 -17.75
C GLY A 87 0.53 -3.53 -19.22
N PHE A 88 1.12 -2.38 -19.55
CA PHE A 88 1.65 -2.11 -20.89
C PHE A 88 2.75 -3.12 -21.27
N LEU A 89 3.69 -3.42 -20.36
CA LEU A 89 4.76 -4.40 -20.63
C LEU A 89 4.24 -5.81 -20.85
N VAL A 90 3.29 -6.28 -20.02
CA VAL A 90 2.66 -7.60 -20.21
C VAL A 90 1.97 -7.67 -21.56
N THR A 91 1.26 -6.61 -21.96
CA THR A 91 0.59 -6.54 -23.26
C THR A 91 1.59 -6.54 -24.41
N ALA A 92 2.69 -5.79 -24.29
CA ALA A 92 3.74 -5.76 -25.31
C ALA A 92 4.44 -7.11 -25.45
N GLU A 93 4.71 -7.82 -24.35
CA GLU A 93 5.25 -9.18 -24.37
C GLU A 93 4.30 -10.19 -25.01
N TYR A 94 3.00 -10.07 -24.74
CA TYR A 94 1.99 -10.90 -25.38
C TYR A 94 1.94 -10.67 -26.90
N LEU A 95 1.95 -9.40 -27.32
CA LEU A 95 2.03 -9.05 -28.75
C LEU A 95 3.30 -9.58 -29.39
N PHE A 96 4.44 -9.51 -28.69
CA PHE A 96 5.71 -10.08 -29.15
C PHE A 96 5.63 -11.60 -29.35
N GLN A 97 4.94 -12.33 -28.47
CA GLN A 97 4.76 -13.79 -28.66
C GLN A 97 3.92 -14.12 -29.89
N MET A 98 2.88 -13.31 -30.17
CA MET A 98 1.99 -13.52 -31.31
C MET A 98 2.60 -13.10 -32.65
N TRP A 99 3.29 -11.96 -32.69
CA TRP A 99 3.77 -11.33 -33.92
C TRP A 99 5.29 -11.31 -34.09
N GLY A 100 6.06 -11.77 -33.09
CA GLY A 100 7.53 -11.68 -33.10
C GLY A 100 8.19 -12.45 -34.24
N GLU A 101 7.55 -13.52 -34.72
CA GLU A 101 8.00 -14.26 -35.91
C GLU A 101 7.89 -13.42 -37.18
N GLN A 102 6.73 -12.78 -37.40
CA GLN A 102 6.49 -11.91 -38.55
C GLN A 102 7.40 -10.69 -38.53
N ALA A 103 7.72 -10.17 -37.34
CA ALA A 103 8.65 -9.07 -37.14
C ALA A 103 10.14 -9.47 -37.29
N LYS A 104 10.45 -10.75 -37.54
CA LYS A 104 11.82 -11.28 -37.61
C LYS A 104 12.64 -10.98 -36.34
N MET A 105 11.98 -10.97 -35.18
CA MET A 105 12.56 -10.62 -33.89
C MET A 105 12.78 -11.82 -32.96
N PHE A 106 12.48 -13.05 -33.39
CA PHE A 106 12.78 -14.25 -32.63
C PHE A 106 14.29 -14.56 -32.59
N PRO A 107 14.76 -15.33 -31.60
CA PRO A 107 16.17 -15.72 -31.50
C PRO A 107 16.66 -16.35 -32.81
N GLY A 108 17.80 -15.87 -33.32
CA GLY A 108 18.38 -16.33 -34.59
C GLY A 108 17.94 -15.56 -35.85
N GLN A 109 17.07 -14.56 -35.72
CA GLN A 109 16.61 -13.72 -36.84
C GLN A 109 17.27 -12.33 -36.85
N LYS A 110 17.12 -11.60 -37.96
CA LYS A 110 17.81 -10.32 -38.25
C LYS A 110 17.63 -9.26 -37.14
N TYR A 111 16.46 -9.18 -36.51
CA TYR A 111 16.15 -8.16 -35.50
C TYR A 111 16.14 -8.73 -34.06
N SER A 112 16.73 -9.91 -33.84
CA SER A 112 16.80 -10.53 -32.52
C SER A 112 17.47 -9.64 -31.47
N TYR A 113 18.53 -8.90 -31.85
CA TYR A 113 19.21 -7.97 -30.95
C TYR A 113 18.27 -6.91 -30.36
N VAL A 114 17.31 -6.41 -31.14
CA VAL A 114 16.34 -5.40 -30.70
C VAL A 114 15.42 -5.99 -29.63
N SER A 115 14.91 -7.20 -29.84
CA SER A 115 14.09 -7.89 -28.84
C SER A 115 14.84 -8.11 -27.53
N LEU A 116 16.12 -8.50 -27.62
CA LEU A 116 16.99 -8.73 -26.46
C LEU A 116 17.27 -7.42 -25.70
N PHE A 117 17.53 -6.33 -26.42
CA PHE A 117 17.75 -5.01 -25.83
C PHE A 117 16.51 -4.47 -25.12
N LEU A 118 15.32 -4.59 -25.73
CA LEU A 118 14.06 -4.24 -25.09
C LEU A 118 13.76 -5.14 -23.88
N GLY A 119 14.22 -6.39 -23.91
CA GLY A 119 13.98 -7.40 -22.87
C GLY A 119 12.84 -8.34 -23.18
N PHE A 120 12.35 -8.35 -24.42
CA PHE A 120 11.39 -9.34 -24.87
C PHE A 120 12.09 -10.69 -25.00
N ARG A 121 11.53 -11.69 -24.33
CA ARG A 121 12.01 -13.08 -24.40
C ARG A 121 10.90 -13.97 -24.90
N LEU A 122 11.27 -14.92 -25.74
CA LEU A 122 10.36 -15.99 -26.13
C LEU A 122 10.27 -16.97 -24.96
N TYR A 123 9.08 -17.16 -24.41
CA TYR A 123 8.85 -18.14 -23.36
C TYR A 123 8.66 -19.53 -23.96
N SER A 124 9.13 -20.56 -23.26
CA SER A 124 8.87 -21.94 -23.67
C SER A 124 7.36 -22.19 -23.68
N PRO A 125 6.83 -22.90 -24.70
CA PRO A 125 5.42 -23.23 -24.74
C PRO A 125 5.05 -24.07 -23.52
N GLY A 126 3.97 -23.69 -22.85
CA GLY A 126 3.49 -24.34 -21.62
C GLY A 126 3.42 -23.41 -20.42
N PHE A 127 2.74 -23.88 -19.37
CA PHE A 127 2.45 -23.09 -18.17
C PHE A 127 3.73 -22.64 -17.44
N TRP A 128 4.68 -23.54 -17.22
CA TRP A 128 5.92 -23.28 -16.50
C TRP A 128 6.81 -22.23 -17.18
N GLY A 129 6.87 -22.26 -18.51
CA GLY A 129 7.62 -21.27 -19.30
C GLY A 129 7.04 -19.88 -19.14
N LEU A 130 5.71 -19.77 -19.27
CA LEU A 130 4.98 -18.52 -19.11
C LEU A 130 5.07 -17.97 -17.68
N GLU A 131 4.89 -18.83 -16.68
CA GLU A 131 4.97 -18.48 -15.26
C GLU A 131 6.35 -17.92 -14.92
N SER A 132 7.42 -18.61 -15.32
CA SER A 132 8.78 -18.18 -15.04
C SER A 132 9.10 -16.80 -15.63
N GLY A 133 8.54 -16.50 -16.80
CA GLY A 133 8.69 -15.21 -17.48
C GLY A 133 7.90 -14.06 -16.87
N LEU A 134 6.66 -14.33 -16.44
CA LEU A 134 5.76 -13.32 -15.92
C LEU A 134 5.88 -13.10 -14.40
N ARG A 135 6.52 -14.02 -13.66
CA ARG A 135 6.61 -13.98 -12.19
C ARG A 135 7.00 -12.61 -11.63
N GLY A 136 8.04 -11.98 -12.17
CA GLY A 136 8.48 -10.65 -11.73
C GLY A 136 7.40 -9.58 -11.92
N LYS A 137 6.71 -9.59 -13.06
CA LYS A 137 5.64 -8.63 -13.39
C LYS A 137 4.39 -8.87 -12.55
N VAL A 138 4.03 -10.13 -12.34
CA VAL A 138 2.91 -10.51 -11.46
C VAL A 138 3.17 -10.06 -10.03
N LEU A 139 4.40 -10.21 -9.52
CA LEU A 139 4.77 -9.70 -8.20
C LEU A 139 4.60 -8.17 -8.10
N VAL A 140 4.98 -7.43 -9.15
CA VAL A 140 4.76 -5.98 -9.21
C VAL A 140 3.26 -5.65 -9.18
N ILE A 141 2.43 -6.34 -9.95
CA ILE A 141 0.97 -6.15 -9.94
C ILE A 141 0.41 -6.41 -8.53
N VAL A 142 0.78 -7.53 -7.91
CA VAL A 142 0.35 -7.88 -6.54
C VAL A 142 0.79 -6.80 -5.55
N ALA A 143 2.04 -6.34 -5.60
CA ALA A 143 2.54 -5.29 -4.72
C ALA A 143 1.81 -3.95 -4.95
N CYS A 144 1.52 -3.58 -6.21
CA CYS A 144 0.75 -2.39 -6.55
C CYS A 144 -0.68 -2.47 -6.01
N THR A 145 -1.36 -3.62 -6.19
CA THR A 145 -2.72 -3.83 -5.66
C THR A 145 -2.73 -3.81 -4.13
N LEU A 146 -1.74 -4.41 -3.47
CA LEU A 146 -1.61 -4.36 -2.02
C LEU A 146 -1.47 -2.91 -1.54
N GLN A 147 -0.56 -2.14 -2.14
CA GLN A 147 -0.36 -0.74 -1.78
C GLN A 147 -1.62 0.10 -2.04
N TYR A 148 -2.32 -0.12 -3.16
CA TYR A 148 -3.59 0.54 -3.46
C TYR A 148 -4.66 0.25 -2.40
N ASN A 149 -4.81 -1.02 -2.00
CA ASN A 149 -5.75 -1.42 -0.96
C ASN A 149 -5.40 -0.82 0.41
N VAL A 150 -4.11 -0.76 0.76
CA VAL A 150 -3.63 -0.12 1.99
C VAL A 150 -3.95 1.38 1.99
N PHE A 151 -3.68 2.10 0.89
CA PHE A 151 -4.05 3.52 0.80
C PHE A 151 -5.55 3.74 0.86
N ARG A 152 -6.35 2.95 0.14
CA ARG A 152 -7.81 3.04 0.19
C ARG A 152 -8.34 2.76 1.59
N TRP A 153 -7.69 1.86 2.32
CA TRP A 153 -8.05 1.57 3.69
C TRP A 153 -7.68 2.72 4.64
N LEU A 154 -6.51 3.35 4.45
CA LEU A 154 -6.11 4.57 5.17
C LEU A 154 -7.07 5.73 4.90
N GLU A 155 -7.44 5.98 3.64
CA GLU A 155 -8.41 7.02 3.26
C GLU A 155 -9.80 6.80 3.87
N ARG A 156 -10.19 5.53 4.07
CA ARG A 156 -11.46 5.16 4.71
C ARG A 156 -11.38 5.17 6.24
N MET A 157 -10.19 5.30 6.84
CA MET A 157 -10.09 5.46 8.28
C MET A 157 -10.60 6.85 8.66
N PRO A 158 -11.53 6.98 9.62
CA PRO A 158 -11.94 8.29 10.10
C PRO A 158 -10.72 9.03 10.66
N ASN A 159 -10.58 10.32 10.29
CA ASN A 159 -9.47 11.23 10.58
C ASN A 159 -9.07 11.39 12.06
N ILE A 160 -9.68 10.65 12.99
CA ILE A 160 -9.39 10.69 14.44
C ILE A 160 -7.93 10.26 14.73
N VAL A 161 -7.33 9.42 13.87
CA VAL A 161 -5.92 9.02 14.00
C VAL A 161 -4.97 9.98 13.27
N LEU A 162 -5.41 10.64 12.19
CA LEU A 162 -4.58 11.57 11.41
C LEU A 162 -4.55 12.98 12.02
N SER A 163 -5.60 13.39 12.73
CA SER A 163 -5.63 14.65 13.50
C SER A 163 -4.80 14.59 14.79
N LYS A 164 -4.18 13.43 15.10
CA LYS A 164 -3.32 13.28 16.29
C LYS A 164 -1.89 13.77 16.05
N GLU A 165 -1.49 14.03 14.80
CA GLU A 165 -0.22 14.69 14.47
C GLU A 165 -0.35 16.23 14.43
N GLN A 166 -1.57 16.77 14.47
CA GLN A 166 -1.83 18.22 14.43
C GLN A 166 -2.47 18.79 15.71
N LEU A 167 -2.87 17.93 16.66
CA LEU A 167 -3.14 18.33 18.03
C LEU A 167 -1.88 18.09 18.87
N GLU A 168 -1.16 19.18 19.09
CA GLU A 168 -0.24 19.36 20.22
C GLU A 168 -1.05 19.27 21.53
N GLU A 169 -1.47 18.06 21.89
CA GLU A 169 -2.07 17.75 23.18
C GLU A 169 -1.47 16.45 23.73
N PRO A 170 -1.06 16.45 25.01
CA PRO A 170 -0.15 15.45 25.56
C PRO A 170 -0.81 14.07 25.57
N CYS A 171 -0.03 13.06 25.18
CA CYS A 171 -0.44 11.67 25.28
C CYS A 171 -0.75 11.31 26.74
N PRO A 172 -1.96 10.83 27.09
CA PRO A 172 -2.27 10.33 28.43
C PRO A 172 -1.68 8.94 28.70
N LEU A 173 -0.62 8.57 27.97
CA LEU A 173 0.10 7.30 28.09
C LEU A 173 1.39 7.45 28.94
N PHE A 174 1.64 8.65 29.46
CA PHE A 174 2.73 8.98 30.39
C PHE A 174 2.24 9.78 31.61
N VAL A 175 0.99 9.59 32.04
CA VAL A 175 0.63 9.92 33.42
C VAL A 175 1.06 8.73 34.25
N SER A 176 2.17 8.86 34.98
CA SER A 176 2.49 7.96 36.08
C SER A 176 1.28 7.91 37.01
N THR A 177 0.92 6.71 37.46
CA THR A 177 -0.24 6.38 38.30
C THR A 177 -0.15 6.97 39.72
N GLU A 178 0.49 8.12 39.88
CA GLU A 178 0.87 8.73 41.14
C GLU A 178 0.03 9.98 41.45
N ASP A 179 -0.57 10.63 40.43
CA ASP A 179 -1.33 11.88 40.61
C ASP A 179 -2.87 11.69 40.59
N ALA A 180 -3.36 10.47 40.80
CA ALA A 180 -4.81 10.18 40.90
C ALA A 180 -5.38 10.33 42.33
N PHE A 181 -4.57 10.79 43.27
CA PHE A 181 -4.97 11.02 44.66
C PHE A 181 -4.47 12.38 45.14
N ASP A 182 -4.98 13.45 44.56
CA ASP A 182 -5.30 14.62 45.36
C ASP A 182 -6.24 15.55 44.59
N ASP A 183 -7.20 16.09 45.35
CA ASP A 183 -7.99 17.27 45.02
C ASP A 183 -9.26 17.09 44.17
N VAL A 184 -10.34 16.62 44.82
CA VAL A 184 -11.59 17.41 44.91
C VAL A 184 -12.25 17.10 46.27
N THR A 185 -11.97 17.95 47.24
CA THR A 185 -12.79 18.11 48.45
C THR A 185 -13.78 19.27 48.20
N ILE A 186 -14.90 19.26 48.92
CA ILE A 186 -15.92 20.33 49.10
C ILE A 186 -16.92 20.45 47.90
N CYS A 187 -18.25 20.40 48.03
CA CYS A 187 -19.17 20.78 49.11
C CYS A 187 -20.38 19.83 49.23
N ASN A 188 -20.78 19.62 50.49
CA ASN A 188 -21.91 18.80 50.92
C ASN A 188 -23.25 19.54 50.82
N GLU A 189 -24.26 18.80 50.38
CA GLU A 189 -25.72 18.83 50.65
C GLU A 189 -26.40 20.10 51.23
N GLU A 190 -27.38 20.60 50.48
CA GLU A 190 -28.53 21.35 51.01
C GLU A 190 -29.41 20.44 51.89
N SER A 191 -29.75 20.90 53.10
CA SER A 191 -31.00 20.49 53.76
C SER A 191 -31.55 21.62 54.64
N ASN A 192 -32.81 21.99 54.40
CA ASN A 192 -33.65 22.78 55.29
C ASN A 192 -34.24 21.85 56.38
N LEU A 193 -34.14 22.21 57.67
CA LEU A 193 -35.25 22.15 58.64
C LEU A 193 -34.85 22.73 60.02
N SER A 194 -35.87 23.35 60.65
CA SER A 194 -36.01 23.86 62.04
C SER A 194 -35.22 25.09 62.45
#